data_AF-A0A9W4T3V3-F1
#
_entry.id   AF-A0A9W4T3V3-F1
#
_cell.length_a   1.000
_cell.length_b   1.000
_cell.length_c   1.000
_cell.angle_alpha   90.00
_cell.angle_beta   90.00
_cell.angle_gamma   90.00
#
_symmetry.space_group_name_H-M   'P 1'
#
loop_
_entity.id
_entity.type
_entity.pdbx_description
1 polymer ?
#
loop_
_entity_poly.entity_id
_entity_poly.type
_entity_poly.pdbx_seq_one_letter_code
_entity_poly.pdbx_strand_id
1 'polypeptide(L)'
;MMVPDNERFYAHLKSYYYFDYVKRLKDDNTDIFPRDTPAENPKICIIGAGLAGLFSALLLKEAGIKDITILEYQGRVGGRVLTHYFTADPDDERRLYGEIGAMRLPYVEGRPELSPHQLVFDTIYYLNEYNKDDQKKQIKTIPYIFSDSNAIYYFNNKKGHTDKLMTKNYSATVEASQLGYPDSIPSNFLDLWNEALQPFFDVLNTDFTKGLKMLKRYYQYSVYSYLKEVFLPARLPKQAEDYDEIISAIELQIAGIGMNYIIIYFDISTVHM
;
A
#
# COMPACT_ATOMS: atom_id res chain seq x y z
N MET A 1 -1.75 0.61 24.82
CA MET A 1 -2.83 0.12 25.70
C MET A 1 -4.10 0.12 24.86
N MET A 2 -4.54 -1.03 24.35
CA MET A 2 -5.71 -1.12 23.49
C MET A 2 -6.99 -0.98 24.33
N VAL A 3 -7.89 -0.10 23.93
CA VAL A 3 -9.22 0.02 24.51
C VAL A 3 -10.10 -1.09 23.92
N PRO A 4 -10.72 -1.95 24.74
CA PRO A 4 -11.65 -2.97 24.26
C PRO A 4 -13.04 -2.35 24.06
N ASP A 5 -13.69 -2.65 22.93
CA ASP A 5 -15.13 -2.40 22.80
C ASP A 5 -15.74 -3.39 21.81
N ASN A 6 -16.03 -4.58 22.33
CA ASN A 6 -16.32 -5.80 21.56
C ASN A 6 -17.64 -5.75 20.78
N GLU A 7 -18.50 -4.74 21.00
CA GLU A 7 -19.76 -4.58 20.27
C GLU A 7 -19.65 -3.68 19.02
N ARG A 8 -18.60 -2.85 18.90
CA ARG A 8 -18.42 -1.95 17.73
C ARG A 8 -17.78 -2.64 16.52
N PHE A 9 -17.02 -3.72 16.73
CA PHE A 9 -16.19 -4.32 15.69
C PHE A 9 -16.89 -5.41 14.86
N TYR A 10 -17.84 -6.16 15.41
CA TYR A 10 -18.63 -7.15 14.63
C TYR A 10 -19.48 -6.50 13.53
N ALA A 11 -19.81 -5.22 13.69
CA ALA A 11 -20.46 -4.45 12.65
C ALA A 11 -19.51 -4.22 11.46
N HIS A 12 -18.20 -4.03 11.61
CA HIS A 12 -17.42 -3.44 10.52
C HIS A 12 -17.24 -4.31 9.25
N LEU A 13 -17.15 -5.63 9.27
CA LEU A 13 -17.13 -6.39 8.00
C LEU A 13 -18.52 -6.54 7.37
N LYS A 14 -19.55 -6.80 8.20
CA LYS A 14 -20.96 -6.88 7.76
C LYS A 14 -21.62 -5.53 7.51
N SER A 15 -21.03 -4.43 7.97
CA SER A 15 -21.58 -3.08 7.90
C SER A 15 -20.68 -2.13 7.15
N TYR A 16 -19.35 -2.26 7.12
CA TYR A 16 -18.52 -1.32 6.35
C TYR A 16 -18.51 -1.69 4.87
N TYR A 17 -18.32 -2.96 4.48
CA TYR A 17 -18.48 -3.34 3.07
C TYR A 17 -19.93 -3.35 2.63
N TYR A 18 -20.84 -3.75 3.50
CA TYR A 18 -22.26 -3.72 3.20
C TYR A 18 -22.82 -2.29 3.20
N PHE A 19 -22.63 -1.46 4.24
CA PHE A 19 -23.10 -0.06 4.22
C PHE A 19 -22.29 0.83 3.29
N ASP A 20 -20.98 0.72 3.13
CA ASP A 20 -20.26 1.67 2.26
C ASP A 20 -20.51 1.34 0.78
N TYR A 21 -20.74 0.07 0.43
CA TYR A 21 -21.29 -0.33 -0.88
C TYR A 21 -22.75 0.10 -1.03
N VAL A 22 -23.64 -0.20 -0.07
CA VAL A 22 -25.06 0.18 -0.10
C VAL A 22 -25.26 1.69 -0.03
N LYS A 23 -24.40 2.45 0.63
CA LYS A 23 -24.43 3.92 0.72
C LYS A 23 -24.01 4.55 -0.60
N ARG A 24 -22.96 4.04 -1.24
CA ARG A 24 -22.60 4.41 -2.63
C ARG A 24 -23.72 4.08 -3.63
N LEU A 25 -24.43 2.96 -3.44
CA LEU A 25 -25.57 2.56 -4.27
C LEU A 25 -26.86 3.37 -4.00
N LYS A 26 -27.07 3.79 -2.75
CA LYS A 26 -28.17 4.68 -2.34
C LYS A 26 -27.98 6.10 -2.90
N ASP A 27 -26.75 6.59 -2.99
CA ASP A 27 -26.45 7.83 -3.71
C ASP A 27 -26.72 7.69 -5.23
N ASP A 28 -26.59 6.48 -5.78
CA ASP A 28 -26.94 6.12 -7.17
C ASP A 28 -28.41 5.67 -7.35
N ASN A 29 -29.29 5.90 -6.36
CA ASN A 29 -30.73 5.59 -6.42
C ASN A 29 -31.05 4.12 -6.78
N THR A 30 -30.15 3.18 -6.48
CA THR A 30 -30.35 1.74 -6.72
C THR A 30 -30.65 1.02 -5.41
N ASP A 31 -31.92 0.69 -5.19
CA ASP A 31 -32.37 -0.11 -4.05
C ASP A 31 -31.85 -1.56 -4.17
N ILE A 32 -30.78 -1.86 -3.44
CA ILE A 32 -30.34 -3.23 -3.19
C ILE A 32 -30.54 -3.49 -1.70
N PHE A 33 -31.66 -4.13 -1.37
CA PHE A 33 -31.85 -4.81 -0.10
C PHE A 33 -30.76 -5.89 0.07
N PRO A 34 -30.43 -6.33 1.30
CA PRO A 34 -29.71 -7.58 1.47
C PRO A 34 -30.69 -8.63 0.99
N ARG A 35 -30.66 -8.87 -0.32
CA ARG A 35 -31.61 -9.74 -0.98
C ARG A 35 -31.48 -11.06 -0.26
N ASP A 36 -32.63 -11.62 0.11
CA ASP A 36 -32.77 -13.00 0.51
C ASP A 36 -31.75 -13.85 -0.25
N THR A 37 -31.11 -14.81 0.43
CA THR A 37 -30.30 -15.86 -0.22
C THR A 37 -30.90 -16.15 -1.59
N PRO A 38 -30.13 -16.00 -2.70
CA PRO A 38 -30.71 -16.05 -4.03
C PRO A 38 -31.63 -17.27 -4.13
N ALA A 39 -32.85 -17.06 -4.64
CA ALA A 39 -33.92 -18.07 -4.61
C ALA A 39 -33.46 -19.43 -5.20
N GLU A 40 -32.46 -19.37 -6.09
CA GLU A 40 -31.68 -20.49 -6.58
C GLU A 40 -30.24 -20.37 -6.06
N ASN A 41 -29.66 -21.48 -5.58
CA ASN A 41 -28.26 -21.53 -5.16
C ASN A 41 -27.36 -21.62 -6.40
N PRO A 42 -26.74 -20.51 -6.86
CA PRO A 42 -25.97 -20.51 -8.11
C PRO A 42 -24.69 -21.31 -7.94
N LYS A 43 -24.22 -21.90 -9.06
CA LYS A 43 -22.89 -22.50 -9.14
C LYS A 43 -21.88 -21.44 -9.54
N ILE A 44 -20.91 -21.18 -8.68
CA ILE A 44 -19.90 -20.14 -8.90
C ILE A 44 -18.52 -20.79 -9.04
N CYS A 45 -17.82 -20.44 -10.12
CA CYS A 45 -16.42 -20.79 -10.31
C CYS A 45 -15.55 -19.55 -10.14
N ILE A 46 -14.58 -19.61 -9.23
CA ILE A 46 -13.58 -18.58 -8.99
C ILE A 46 -12.25 -19.08 -9.55
N ILE A 47 -11.63 -18.29 -10.43
CA ILE A 47 -10.32 -18.60 -11.00
C ILE A 47 -9.24 -17.88 -10.19
N GLY A 48 -8.41 -18.67 -9.51
CA GLY A 48 -7.31 -18.22 -8.66
C GLY A 48 -7.65 -18.25 -7.17
N ALA A 49 -6.84 -18.96 -6.39
CA ALA A 49 -6.87 -19.02 -4.93
C ALA A 49 -5.84 -18.05 -4.30
N GLY A 50 -5.65 -16.88 -4.90
CA GLY A 50 -4.99 -15.74 -4.24
C GLY A 50 -5.92 -15.04 -3.24
N LEU A 51 -5.40 -14.07 -2.48
CA LEU A 51 -6.19 -13.30 -1.49
C LEU A 51 -7.54 -12.81 -2.04
N ALA A 52 -7.58 -12.26 -3.26
CA ALA A 52 -8.82 -11.77 -3.86
C ALA A 52 -9.86 -12.90 -4.06
N GLY A 53 -9.45 -14.04 -4.62
CA GLY A 53 -10.36 -15.17 -4.86
C GLY A 53 -10.84 -15.83 -3.57
N LEU A 54 -9.96 -16.00 -2.59
CA LEU A 54 -10.31 -16.50 -1.26
C LEU A 54 -11.28 -15.56 -0.53
N PHE A 55 -11.02 -14.25 -0.60
CA PHE A 55 -11.88 -13.25 0.02
C PHE A 55 -13.25 -13.19 -0.68
N SER A 56 -13.31 -13.27 -2.01
CA SER A 56 -14.58 -13.40 -2.74
C SER A 56 -15.35 -14.65 -2.34
N ALA A 57 -14.68 -15.81 -2.23
CA ALA A 57 -15.30 -17.06 -1.78
C ALA A 57 -15.86 -16.93 -0.36
N LEU A 58 -15.12 -16.28 0.54
CA LEU A 58 -15.57 -15.98 1.90
C LEU A 58 -16.85 -15.14 1.89
N LEU A 59 -16.88 -14.04 1.13
CA LEU A 59 -18.06 -13.17 1.05
C LEU A 59 -19.28 -13.88 0.46
N LEU A 60 -19.09 -14.69 -0.59
CA LEU A 60 -20.18 -15.47 -1.21
C LEU A 60 -20.73 -16.53 -0.24
N LYS A 61 -19.85 -17.19 0.52
CA LYS A 61 -20.22 -18.15 1.56
C LYS A 61 -21.00 -17.47 2.68
N GLU A 62 -20.57 -16.31 3.15
CA GLU A 62 -21.27 -15.50 4.17
C GLU A 62 -22.64 -15.00 3.66
N ALA A 63 -22.76 -14.76 2.35
CA ALA A 63 -24.04 -14.46 1.69
C ALA A 63 -24.96 -15.68 1.50
N GLY A 64 -24.54 -16.87 1.96
CA GLY A 64 -25.33 -18.11 1.95
C GLY A 64 -25.24 -18.92 0.66
N ILE A 65 -24.32 -18.58 -0.25
CA ILE A 65 -24.07 -19.36 -1.48
C ILE A 65 -23.23 -20.59 -1.13
N LYS A 66 -23.68 -21.76 -1.57
CA LYS A 66 -23.12 -23.05 -1.14
C LYS A 66 -22.31 -23.75 -2.23
N ASP A 67 -22.61 -23.52 -3.51
CA ASP A 67 -21.93 -24.19 -4.64
C ASP A 67 -20.84 -23.29 -5.22
N ILE A 68 -19.69 -23.25 -4.54
CA ILE A 68 -18.52 -22.44 -4.90
C ILE A 68 -17.34 -23.37 -5.17
N THR A 69 -16.77 -23.28 -6.38
CA THR A 69 -15.55 -23.98 -6.78
C THR A 69 -14.44 -22.96 -7.02
N ILE A 70 -13.28 -23.16 -6.38
CA ILE A 70 -12.08 -22.35 -6.63
C ILE A 70 -11.08 -23.19 -7.43
N LEU A 71 -10.67 -22.70 -8.59
CA LEU A 71 -9.65 -23.33 -9.44
C LEU A 71 -8.33 -22.57 -9.30
N GLU A 72 -7.30 -23.22 -8.77
CA GLU A 72 -5.95 -22.67 -8.68
C GLU A 72 -5.01 -23.47 -9.57
N TYR A 73 -4.20 -22.75 -10.35
CA TYR A 73 -3.22 -23.34 -11.25
C TYR A 73 -1.96 -23.79 -10.49
N GLN A 74 -1.55 -23.02 -9.48
CA GLN A 74 -0.39 -23.31 -8.67
C GLN A 74 -0.65 -24.50 -7.72
N GLY A 75 0.39 -25.25 -7.38
CA GLY A 75 0.34 -26.29 -6.35
C GLY A 75 0.19 -25.75 -4.92
N ARG A 76 -0.23 -24.49 -4.75
CA ARG A 76 -0.38 -23.81 -3.46
C ARG A 76 -1.44 -22.72 -3.54
N VAL A 77 -1.99 -22.38 -2.37
CA VAL A 77 -2.92 -21.27 -2.17
C VAL A 77 -2.14 -20.00 -1.78
N GLY A 78 -2.75 -18.81 -1.94
CA GLY A 78 -2.25 -17.53 -1.45
C GLY A 78 -1.74 -16.58 -2.55
N GLY A 79 -1.41 -17.10 -3.74
CA GLY A 79 -0.96 -16.27 -4.87
C GLY A 79 0.28 -15.44 -4.52
N ARG A 80 0.21 -14.11 -4.64
CA ARG A 80 1.33 -13.21 -4.32
C ARG A 80 1.60 -13.03 -2.82
N VAL A 81 0.82 -13.65 -1.93
CA VAL A 81 1.20 -13.81 -0.53
C VAL A 81 1.95 -15.13 -0.42
N LEU A 82 3.22 -15.06 -0.02
CA LEU A 82 4.11 -16.21 0.03
C LEU A 82 5.23 -15.99 1.04
N THR A 83 5.11 -16.71 2.16
CA THR A 83 6.18 -16.89 3.12
C THR A 83 7.04 -18.09 2.72
N HIS A 84 8.34 -17.87 2.53
CA HIS A 84 9.29 -18.95 2.34
C HIS A 84 9.93 -19.31 3.68
N TYR A 85 9.84 -20.58 4.08
CA TYR A 85 10.45 -21.09 5.30
C TYR A 85 11.76 -21.81 4.96
N PHE A 86 12.86 -21.40 5.60
CA PHE A 86 14.20 -21.94 5.37
C PHE A 86 14.52 -23.16 6.23
N THR A 87 13.73 -23.43 7.28
CA THR A 87 13.87 -24.63 8.12
C THR A 87 12.70 -25.60 7.91
N ALA A 88 13.02 -26.90 7.92
CA ALA A 88 12.08 -27.95 7.52
C ALA A 88 10.97 -28.22 8.56
N ASP A 89 11.25 -28.05 9.85
CA ASP A 89 10.33 -28.41 10.94
C ASP A 89 9.19 -27.38 11.11
N PRO A 90 7.92 -27.72 10.78
CA PRO A 90 6.76 -26.83 10.90
C PRO A 90 6.44 -26.33 12.31
N ASP A 91 6.91 -27.03 13.34
CA ASP A 91 6.61 -26.70 14.73
C ASP A 91 7.73 -25.91 15.43
N ASP A 92 8.82 -25.58 14.71
CA ASP A 92 9.91 -24.75 15.25
C ASP A 92 9.50 -23.27 15.24
N GLU A 93 9.20 -22.72 16.42
CA GLU A 93 8.88 -21.29 16.61
C GLU A 93 10.06 -20.34 16.26
N ARG A 94 11.28 -20.86 16.08
CA ARG A 94 12.46 -20.09 15.63
C ARG A 94 12.70 -20.19 14.13
N ARG A 95 11.71 -20.68 13.40
CA ARG A 95 11.71 -20.77 11.94
C ARG A 95 12.24 -19.50 11.32
N LEU A 96 13.34 -19.63 10.59
CA LEU A 96 13.79 -18.57 9.69
C LEU A 96 12.86 -18.58 8.49
N TYR A 97 12.23 -17.45 8.24
CA TYR A 97 11.39 -17.24 7.08
C TYR A 97 11.70 -15.91 6.40
N GLY A 98 11.28 -15.81 5.14
CA GLY A 98 11.29 -14.57 4.39
C GLY A 98 10.01 -14.44 3.60
N GLU A 99 9.38 -13.28 3.68
CA GLU A 99 8.25 -12.95 2.82
C GLU A 99 8.77 -12.65 1.41
N ILE A 100 8.42 -13.50 0.45
CA ILE A 100 8.73 -13.32 -0.98
C ILE A 100 7.65 -12.46 -1.67
N GLY A 101 6.52 -12.31 -1.00
CA GLY A 101 5.34 -11.61 -1.46
C GLY A 101 5.00 -10.36 -0.65
N ALA A 102 3.71 -10.21 -0.33
CA ALA A 102 3.25 -9.16 0.58
C ALA A 102 3.86 -9.37 1.98
N MET A 103 4.53 -8.34 2.50
CA MET A 103 5.28 -8.45 3.76
C MET A 103 5.00 -7.33 4.76
N ARG A 104 4.20 -6.35 4.36
CA ARG A 104 4.10 -5.05 5.02
C ARG A 104 2.69 -4.48 4.83
N LEU A 105 2.00 -4.19 5.93
CA LEU A 105 0.67 -3.58 5.92
C LEU A 105 0.69 -2.15 6.50
N PRO A 106 0.54 -1.10 5.68
CA PRO A 106 0.40 0.29 6.10
C PRO A 106 -0.80 0.55 7.02
N TYR A 107 -0.57 1.25 8.13
CA TYR A 107 -1.61 1.73 9.05
C TYR A 107 -1.36 3.16 9.51
N VAL A 108 -2.45 3.91 9.66
CA VAL A 108 -2.44 5.28 10.18
C VAL A 108 -3.00 5.25 11.61
N GLU A 109 -2.12 5.43 12.59
CA GLU A 109 -2.49 5.43 14.00
C GLU A 109 -3.52 6.53 14.31
N GLY A 110 -4.58 6.17 15.03
CA GLY A 110 -5.68 7.08 15.38
C GLY A 110 -6.61 7.47 14.23
N ARG A 111 -6.31 7.08 12.99
CA ARG A 111 -7.12 7.37 11.79
C ARG A 111 -7.28 6.13 10.89
N PRO A 112 -7.85 5.01 11.38
CA PRO A 112 -7.99 3.77 10.63
C PRO A 112 -8.71 3.97 9.28
N GLU A 113 -9.63 4.92 9.16
CA GLU A 113 -10.32 5.26 7.91
C GLU A 113 -9.40 5.82 6.80
N LEU A 114 -8.21 6.30 7.17
CA LEU A 114 -7.17 6.73 6.23
C LEU A 114 -6.16 5.61 5.93
N SER A 115 -6.26 4.45 6.58
CA SER A 115 -5.36 3.34 6.36
C SER A 115 -5.67 2.68 5.00
N PRO A 116 -4.72 2.67 4.04
CA PRO A 116 -4.97 2.09 2.71
C PRO A 116 -5.35 0.59 2.77
N HIS A 117 -4.93 -0.11 3.82
CA HIS A 117 -5.15 -1.54 4.01
C HIS A 117 -6.18 -1.84 5.09
N GLN A 118 -7.10 -0.90 5.41
CA GLN A 118 -8.11 -1.13 6.46
C GLN A 118 -8.89 -2.44 6.24
N LEU A 119 -9.23 -2.77 4.98
CA LEU A 119 -9.86 -4.05 4.63
C LEU A 119 -9.09 -5.28 5.13
N VAL A 120 -7.76 -5.22 5.01
CA VAL A 120 -6.90 -6.34 5.36
C VAL A 120 -6.90 -6.51 6.88
N PHE A 121 -6.83 -5.42 7.65
CA PHE A 121 -6.92 -5.48 9.11
C PHE A 121 -8.27 -5.98 9.59
N ASP A 122 -9.37 -5.52 8.99
CA ASP A 122 -10.70 -6.02 9.31
C ASP A 122 -10.79 -7.53 9.04
N THR A 123 -10.23 -7.98 7.92
CA THR A 123 -10.18 -9.41 7.55
C THR A 123 -9.35 -10.22 8.56
N ILE A 124 -8.18 -9.71 8.98
CA ILE A 124 -7.35 -10.33 10.02
C ILE A 124 -8.15 -10.47 11.32
N TYR A 125 -8.85 -9.43 11.74
CA TYR A 125 -9.68 -9.46 12.94
C TYR A 125 -10.77 -10.54 12.83
N TYR A 126 -11.52 -10.57 11.72
CA TYR A 126 -12.53 -11.60 11.49
C TYR A 126 -11.95 -13.02 11.52
N LEU A 127 -10.80 -13.24 10.89
CA LEU A 127 -10.14 -14.56 10.91
C LEU A 127 -9.65 -14.93 12.31
N ASN A 128 -9.15 -13.98 13.08
CA ASN A 128 -8.71 -14.23 14.46
C ASN A 128 -9.87 -14.54 15.40
N GLU A 129 -11.01 -13.88 15.22
CA GLU A 129 -12.26 -14.18 15.92
C GLU A 129 -12.82 -15.55 15.52
N TYR A 130 -12.80 -15.87 14.22
CA TYR A 130 -13.20 -17.19 13.71
C TYR A 130 -12.32 -18.30 14.30
N ASN A 131 -11.03 -18.03 14.48
CA ASN A 131 -10.05 -18.96 15.03
C ASN A 131 -9.75 -18.71 16.53
N LYS A 132 -10.68 -18.11 17.29
CA LYS A 132 -10.46 -17.76 18.70
C LYS A 132 -10.07 -18.94 19.61
N ASP A 133 -10.49 -20.14 19.24
CA ASP A 133 -10.23 -21.38 19.97
C ASP A 133 -8.91 -22.06 19.55
N ASP A 134 -8.24 -21.56 18.51
CA ASP A 134 -6.97 -22.08 17.99
C ASP A 134 -5.97 -20.94 17.76
N GLN A 135 -5.22 -20.63 18.82
CA GLN A 135 -4.23 -19.55 18.80
C GLN A 135 -3.15 -19.74 17.73
N LYS A 136 -2.89 -20.97 17.26
CA LYS A 136 -1.91 -21.23 16.19
C LYS A 136 -2.39 -20.75 14.81
N LYS A 137 -3.70 -20.61 14.61
CA LYS A 137 -4.31 -20.11 13.36
C LYS A 137 -4.57 -18.61 13.37
N GLN A 138 -4.35 -17.95 14.51
CA GLN A 138 -4.48 -16.51 14.60
C GLN A 138 -3.29 -15.80 13.95
N ILE A 139 -3.59 -14.81 13.14
CA ILE A 139 -2.65 -13.92 12.49
C ILE A 139 -2.22 -12.86 13.50
N LYS A 140 -0.95 -12.89 13.88
CA LYS A 140 -0.34 -11.94 14.81
C LYS A 140 0.38 -10.85 14.02
N THR A 141 -0.06 -9.61 14.19
CA THR A 141 0.63 -8.44 13.67
C THR A 141 1.71 -7.99 14.64
N ILE A 142 2.94 -7.76 14.16
CA ILE A 142 4.03 -7.14 14.94
C ILE A 142 4.50 -5.85 14.26
N PRO A 143 5.06 -4.86 15.00
CA PRO A 143 5.59 -3.65 14.40
C PRO A 143 6.74 -3.95 13.42
N TYR A 144 6.71 -3.33 12.25
CA TYR A 144 7.79 -3.41 11.26
C TYR A 144 8.61 -2.11 11.26
N ILE A 145 9.92 -2.25 11.35
CA ILE A 145 10.88 -1.12 11.36
C ILE A 145 11.16 -0.71 9.91
N PHE A 146 10.53 0.37 9.45
CA PHE A 146 10.71 0.87 8.08
C PHE A 146 12.01 1.65 7.88
N SER A 147 12.37 2.43 8.88
CA SER A 147 13.57 3.26 8.87
C SER A 147 14.28 3.14 10.21
N ASP A 148 15.61 3.12 10.14
CA ASP A 148 16.50 3.16 11.30
C ASP A 148 17.57 4.21 11.01
N SER A 149 17.80 5.14 11.94
CA SER A 149 18.85 6.15 11.80
C SER A 149 20.26 5.55 11.74
N ASN A 150 20.43 4.31 12.20
CA ASN A 150 21.67 3.57 12.10
C ASN A 150 21.82 2.78 10.80
N ALA A 151 20.79 2.73 9.94
CA ALA A 151 20.86 2.01 8.66
C ALA A 151 21.99 2.55 7.78
N ILE A 152 22.76 1.65 7.15
CA ILE A 152 23.90 2.00 6.31
C ILE A 152 23.49 1.94 4.85
N TYR A 153 23.74 3.02 4.12
CA TYR A 153 23.48 3.18 2.71
C TYR A 153 24.79 3.23 1.94
N TYR A 154 24.83 2.63 0.75
CA TYR A 154 26.02 2.59 -0.10
C TYR A 154 25.74 3.15 -1.48
N PHE A 155 26.36 4.29 -1.79
CA PHE A 155 26.22 4.99 -3.07
C PHE A 155 27.57 5.56 -3.51
N ASN A 156 27.89 5.47 -4.80
CA ASN A 156 29.13 6.00 -5.39
C ASN A 156 30.41 5.63 -4.59
N ASN A 157 30.56 4.35 -4.28
CA ASN A 157 31.67 3.80 -3.50
C ASN A 157 31.83 4.35 -2.07
N LYS A 158 30.80 4.98 -1.49
CA LYS A 158 30.81 5.53 -0.13
C LYS A 158 29.66 4.95 0.71
N LYS A 159 29.93 4.73 2.00
CA LYS A 159 28.95 4.28 2.99
C LYS A 159 28.58 5.44 3.92
N GLY A 160 27.30 5.56 4.29
CA GLY A 160 26.84 6.53 5.28
C GLY A 160 25.55 6.10 5.97
N HIS A 161 25.22 6.76 7.09
CA HIS A 161 23.96 6.58 7.82
C HIS A 161 22.96 7.67 7.40
N THR A 162 21.67 7.37 7.20
CA THR A 162 20.69 8.38 6.72
C THR A 162 20.40 9.43 7.76
N ASP A 163 20.57 10.70 7.38
CA ASP A 163 19.49 11.65 7.06
C ASP A 163 19.98 12.77 6.09
N LYS A 164 21.13 12.55 5.43
CA LYS A 164 21.76 13.52 4.51
C LYS A 164 21.73 13.05 3.07
N LEU A 165 21.66 14.01 2.13
CA LEU A 165 21.73 13.73 0.70
C LEU A 165 23.05 13.00 0.38
N MET A 166 22.94 11.83 -0.25
CA MET A 166 24.09 11.08 -0.74
C MET A 166 24.53 11.73 -2.05
N THR A 167 25.60 12.51 -1.97
CA THR A 167 26.15 13.27 -3.10
C THR A 167 27.58 12.77 -3.36
N LYS A 168 28.17 13.09 -4.53
CA LYS A 168 29.58 12.73 -4.82
C LYS A 168 30.53 13.17 -3.69
N ASN A 169 30.23 14.28 -3.02
CA ASN A 169 30.92 14.81 -1.85
C ASN A 169 29.90 15.31 -0.82
N TYR A 170 29.43 14.46 0.13
CA TYR A 170 28.47 14.77 1.21
C TYR A 170 28.24 16.28 1.44
N SER A 171 27.41 16.90 0.61
CA SER A 171 27.21 18.33 0.70
C SER A 171 26.32 18.60 1.89
N ALA A 172 26.69 19.58 2.71
CA ALA A 172 25.83 20.10 3.76
C ALA A 172 24.70 20.97 3.17
N THR A 173 24.75 21.28 1.87
CA THR A 173 23.81 22.13 1.14
C THR A 173 23.32 21.44 -0.14
N VAL A 174 22.07 21.69 -0.54
CA VAL A 174 21.38 20.98 -1.64
C VAL A 174 21.69 21.59 -3.03
N GLU A 175 22.74 22.40 -3.13
CA GLU A 175 23.05 23.14 -4.35
C GLU A 175 23.42 22.20 -5.51
N ALA A 176 22.74 22.35 -6.64
CA ALA A 176 22.86 21.47 -7.80
C ALA A 176 24.32 21.29 -8.29
N SER A 177 25.11 22.36 -8.27
CA SER A 177 26.53 22.34 -8.66
C SER A 177 27.41 21.47 -7.76
N GLN A 178 27.10 21.38 -6.46
CA GLN A 178 27.82 20.53 -5.50
C GLN A 178 27.45 19.05 -5.65
N LEU A 179 26.30 18.77 -6.25
CA LEU A 179 25.88 17.43 -6.66
C LEU A 179 26.54 16.98 -7.96
N GLY A 180 27.21 17.90 -8.66
CA GLY A 180 27.82 17.69 -9.97
C GLY A 180 26.83 17.82 -11.12
N TYR A 181 25.69 18.49 -10.90
CA TYR A 181 24.78 18.89 -11.97
C TYR A 181 25.25 20.19 -12.64
N PRO A 182 24.88 20.44 -13.92
CA PRO A 182 25.17 21.71 -14.58
C PRO A 182 24.47 22.89 -13.91
N ASP A 183 25.01 24.10 -14.06
CA ASP A 183 24.43 25.35 -13.54
C ASP A 183 23.04 25.67 -14.15
N SER A 184 22.64 24.97 -15.23
CA SER A 184 21.29 25.04 -15.81
C SER A 184 20.21 24.53 -14.86
N ILE A 185 20.56 23.64 -13.93
CA ILE A 185 19.63 23.04 -12.97
C ILE A 185 19.35 24.03 -11.83
N PRO A 186 18.06 24.39 -11.60
CA PRO A 186 17.70 25.25 -10.48
C PRO A 186 18.15 24.64 -9.15
N SER A 187 18.68 25.46 -8.23
CA SER A 187 19.08 25.00 -6.89
C SER A 187 17.90 24.44 -6.08
N ASN A 188 16.68 24.88 -6.35
CA ASN A 188 15.45 24.40 -5.75
C ASN A 188 14.79 23.21 -6.50
N PHE A 189 15.52 22.49 -7.36
CA PHE A 189 14.92 21.40 -8.16
C PHE A 189 14.23 20.32 -7.32
N LEU A 190 14.65 20.09 -6.08
CA LEU A 190 13.95 19.16 -5.17
C LEU A 190 12.62 19.69 -4.65
N ASP A 191 12.50 21.00 -4.46
CA ASP A 191 11.24 21.62 -4.07
C ASP A 191 10.20 21.46 -5.18
N LEU A 192 10.63 21.46 -6.45
CA LEU A 192 9.76 21.23 -7.61
C LEU A 192 9.06 19.86 -7.55
N TRP A 193 9.72 18.82 -7.03
CA TRP A 193 9.08 17.51 -6.85
C TRP A 193 7.95 17.56 -5.83
N ASN A 194 8.20 18.18 -4.68
CA ASN A 194 7.19 18.36 -3.64
C ASN A 194 6.06 19.27 -4.13
N GLU A 195 6.35 20.39 -4.76
CA GLU A 195 5.35 21.28 -5.35
C GLU A 195 4.46 20.58 -6.38
N ALA A 196 5.03 19.64 -7.16
CA ALA A 196 4.29 18.88 -8.15
C ALA A 196 3.33 17.85 -7.52
N LEU A 197 3.78 17.13 -6.48
CA LEU A 197 3.06 15.95 -5.98
C LEU A 197 2.30 16.19 -4.67
N GLN A 198 2.78 17.08 -3.80
CA GLN A 198 2.17 17.35 -2.50
C GLN A 198 0.69 17.73 -2.59
N PRO A 199 0.22 18.54 -3.57
CA PRO A 199 -1.21 18.82 -3.70
C PRO A 199 -2.08 17.57 -3.88
N PHE A 200 -1.56 16.51 -4.52
CA PHE A 200 -2.27 15.23 -4.62
C PHE A 200 -2.28 14.50 -3.28
N PHE A 201 -1.14 14.46 -2.57
CA PHE A 201 -1.04 13.81 -1.27
C PHE A 201 -1.91 14.48 -0.21
N ASP A 202 -1.94 15.82 -0.16
CA ASP A 202 -2.77 16.57 0.78
C ASP A 202 -4.25 16.21 0.61
N VAL A 203 -4.71 16.12 -0.64
CA VAL A 203 -6.10 15.72 -0.93
C VAL A 203 -6.31 14.25 -0.61
N LEU A 204 -5.40 13.34 -0.97
CA LEU A 204 -5.50 11.91 -0.66
C LEU A 204 -5.54 11.64 0.86
N ASN A 205 -4.74 12.37 1.64
CA ASN A 205 -4.67 12.27 3.09
C ASN A 205 -5.92 12.81 3.78
N THR A 206 -6.65 13.71 3.12
CA THR A 206 -7.89 14.29 3.66
C THR A 206 -9.12 13.50 3.20
N ASP A 207 -9.18 13.16 1.92
CA ASP A 207 -10.26 12.42 1.26
C ASP A 207 -9.69 11.62 0.08
N PHE A 208 -9.51 10.32 0.31
CA PHE A 208 -8.96 9.40 -0.67
C PHE A 208 -9.73 9.39 -1.99
N THR A 209 -11.06 9.44 -1.95
CA THR A 209 -11.91 9.38 -3.15
C THR A 209 -11.75 10.64 -3.99
N LYS A 210 -11.74 11.80 -3.34
CA LYS A 210 -11.50 13.09 -4.01
C LYS A 210 -10.08 13.15 -4.58
N GLY A 211 -9.09 12.68 -3.83
CA GLY A 211 -7.70 12.60 -4.28
C GLY A 211 -7.55 11.71 -5.51
N LEU A 212 -8.20 10.54 -5.52
CA LEU A 212 -8.21 9.65 -6.68
C LEU A 212 -8.88 10.28 -7.91
N LYS A 213 -10.01 11.00 -7.72
CA LYS A 213 -10.67 11.76 -8.81
C LYS A 213 -9.78 12.87 -9.35
N MET A 214 -8.99 13.52 -8.49
CA MET A 214 -8.02 14.53 -8.91
C MET A 214 -6.88 13.91 -9.72
N LEU A 215 -6.30 12.80 -9.26
CA LEU A 215 -5.27 12.05 -10.01
C LEU A 215 -5.77 11.57 -11.38
N LYS A 216 -7.02 11.11 -11.47
CA LYS A 216 -7.66 10.66 -12.73
C LYS A 216 -7.58 11.66 -13.87
N ARG A 217 -7.52 12.96 -13.57
CA ARG A 217 -7.40 14.02 -14.59
C ARG A 217 -6.06 13.99 -15.34
N TYR A 218 -5.08 13.29 -14.79
CA TYR A 218 -3.72 13.19 -15.31
C TYR A 218 -3.30 11.76 -15.65
N TYR A 219 -4.23 10.79 -15.70
CA TYR A 219 -3.91 9.37 -15.94
C TYR A 219 -3.26 9.08 -17.28
N GLN A 220 -3.43 9.96 -18.26
CA GLN A 220 -2.75 9.88 -19.56
C GLN A 220 -1.25 10.18 -19.46
N TYR A 221 -0.79 10.76 -18.35
CA TYR A 221 0.61 11.11 -18.13
C TYR A 221 1.28 10.11 -17.20
N SER A 222 2.50 9.69 -17.57
CA SER A 222 3.49 9.24 -16.60
C SER A 222 3.92 10.39 -15.68
N VAL A 223 4.57 10.11 -14.55
CA VAL A 223 5.15 11.17 -13.69
C VAL A 223 6.11 12.04 -14.50
N TYR A 224 6.96 11.44 -15.33
CA TYR A 224 7.88 12.13 -16.22
C TYR A 224 7.16 13.09 -17.17
N SER A 225 6.17 12.61 -17.93
CA SER A 225 5.42 13.45 -18.89
C SER A 225 4.54 14.50 -18.18
N TYR A 226 4.02 14.20 -16.99
CA TYR A 226 3.31 15.18 -16.17
C TYR A 226 4.23 16.33 -15.76
N LEU A 227 5.43 16.02 -15.29
CA LEU A 227 6.44 17.03 -14.96
C LEU A 227 6.81 17.85 -16.19
N LYS A 228 7.12 17.18 -17.30
CA LYS A 228 7.61 17.82 -18.54
C LYS A 228 6.57 18.67 -19.26
N GLU A 229 5.34 18.20 -19.38
CA GLU A 229 4.33 18.80 -20.27
C GLU A 229 3.33 19.68 -19.51
N VAL A 230 3.16 19.47 -18.20
CA VAL A 230 2.13 20.16 -17.42
C VAL A 230 2.75 21.02 -16.33
N PHE A 231 3.55 20.42 -15.45
CA PHE A 231 3.98 21.10 -14.23
C PHE A 231 5.13 22.10 -14.47
N LEU A 232 6.24 21.65 -15.07
CA LEU A 232 7.42 22.49 -15.29
C LEU A 232 7.16 23.67 -16.24
N PRO A 233 6.42 23.51 -17.37
CA PRO A 233 6.07 24.64 -18.23
C PRO A 233 5.32 25.76 -17.52
N ALA A 234 4.49 25.42 -16.52
CA ALA A 234 3.74 26.40 -15.75
C ALA A 234 4.58 27.14 -14.69
N ARG A 235 5.77 26.63 -14.34
CA ARG A 235 6.61 27.15 -13.24
C ARG A 235 7.93 27.75 -13.71
N LEU A 236 8.54 27.13 -14.70
CA LEU A 236 9.82 27.52 -15.27
C LEU A 236 9.61 27.73 -16.77
N PRO A 237 9.34 28.96 -17.23
CA PRO A 237 9.22 29.27 -18.65
C PRO A 237 10.62 29.26 -19.32
N LYS A 238 11.27 28.10 -19.31
CA LYS A 238 12.55 27.79 -19.97
C LYS A 238 12.28 27.14 -21.34
N GLN A 239 13.34 26.96 -22.15
CA GLN A 239 13.29 26.13 -23.35
C GLN A 239 12.94 24.68 -22.95
N ALA A 240 12.12 23.99 -23.73
CA ALA A 240 11.64 22.63 -23.39
C ALA A 240 12.80 21.61 -23.23
N GLU A 241 13.96 21.90 -23.84
CA GLU A 241 15.17 21.08 -23.75
C GLU A 241 15.76 21.02 -22.33
N ASP A 242 15.53 22.02 -21.47
CA ASP A 242 16.10 22.07 -20.12
C ASP A 242 15.33 21.18 -19.12
N TYR A 243 14.09 20.78 -19.42
CA TYR A 243 13.26 20.00 -18.49
C TYR A 243 13.78 18.58 -18.30
N ASP A 244 14.40 17.99 -19.32
CA ASP A 244 14.90 16.63 -19.26
C ASP A 244 16.07 16.49 -18.27
N GLU A 245 16.96 17.47 -18.24
CA GLU A 245 18.05 17.50 -17.26
C GLU A 245 17.52 17.73 -15.83
N ILE A 246 16.51 18.60 -15.67
CA ILE A 246 15.86 18.85 -14.38
C ILE A 246 15.17 17.59 -13.86
N ILE A 247 14.37 16.91 -14.69
CA ILE A 247 13.67 15.68 -14.28
C ILE A 247 14.68 14.57 -13.96
N SER A 248 15.74 14.44 -14.75
CA SER A 248 16.82 13.47 -14.48
C SER A 248 17.48 13.72 -13.12
N ALA A 249 17.74 14.99 -12.78
CA ALA A 249 18.29 15.35 -11.48
C ALA A 249 17.34 15.02 -10.33
N ILE A 250 16.03 15.27 -10.51
CA ILE A 250 14.99 14.90 -9.53
C ILE A 250 14.93 13.38 -9.36
N GLU A 251 14.80 12.60 -10.44
CA GLU A 251 14.67 11.14 -10.40
C GLU A 251 15.88 10.48 -9.74
N LEU A 252 17.09 10.89 -10.12
CA LEU A 252 18.32 10.36 -9.55
C LEU A 252 18.39 10.62 -8.04
N GLN A 253 17.96 11.81 -7.61
CA GLN A 253 17.97 12.14 -6.19
C GLN A 253 16.87 11.41 -5.42
N ILE A 254 15.62 11.40 -5.90
CA ILE A 254 14.49 10.72 -5.23
C ILE A 254 14.73 9.21 -5.14
N ALA A 255 15.19 8.57 -6.23
CA ALA A 255 15.53 7.16 -6.23
C ALA A 255 16.76 6.86 -5.36
N GLY A 256 17.73 7.79 -5.31
CA GLY A 256 18.96 7.63 -4.53
C GLY A 256 18.81 7.88 -3.03
N ILE A 257 17.84 8.69 -2.59
CA ILE A 257 17.63 9.00 -1.16
C ILE A 257 16.64 8.07 -0.46
N GLY A 258 15.86 7.27 -1.21
CA GLY A 258 14.83 6.40 -0.62
C GLY A 258 13.73 7.15 0.16
N MET A 259 13.70 8.50 0.09
CA MET A 259 12.66 9.31 0.72
C MET A 259 11.44 9.32 -0.19
N ASN A 260 10.45 8.52 0.16
CA ASN A 260 9.13 9.02 0.56
C ASN A 260 8.24 7.88 1.08
N TYR A 261 7.28 8.30 1.92
CA TYR A 261 6.21 7.57 2.62
C TYR A 261 6.53 7.06 4.03
N ILE A 262 6.17 7.93 5.00
CA ILE A 262 5.76 7.51 6.34
C ILE A 262 4.61 6.54 6.16
N ILE A 263 4.86 5.31 6.54
CA ILE A 263 3.84 4.32 6.75
C ILE A 263 4.33 3.54 7.97
N ILE A 264 3.43 3.31 8.92
CA ILE A 264 3.66 2.41 10.04
C ILE A 264 3.20 1.03 9.56
N TYR A 265 4.05 0.00 9.68
CA TYR A 265 3.90 -1.29 8.99
C TYR A 265 3.80 -2.48 9.97
N PHE A 266 3.21 -3.59 9.50
CA PHE A 266 3.09 -4.86 10.25
C PHE A 266 3.47 -6.13 9.45
N ASP A 267 3.86 -7.21 10.16
CA ASP A 267 4.12 -8.58 9.67
C ASP A 267 2.84 -9.46 9.62
N ILE A 268 2.80 -10.47 8.72
CA ILE A 268 1.67 -11.39 8.47
C ILE A 268 2.08 -12.88 8.65
N SER A 269 3.23 -13.16 9.25
CA SER A 269 3.91 -14.46 9.28
C SER A 269 3.24 -15.64 10.03
N THR A 270 1.97 -15.52 10.44
CA THR A 270 1.24 -16.56 11.20
C THR A 270 -0.05 -17.00 10.52
N VAL A 271 0.04 -17.36 9.23
CA VAL A 271 -1.00 -18.13 8.54
C VAL A 271 -0.51 -19.54 8.31
N HIS A 272 -0.79 -20.44 9.27
CA HIS A 272 -0.80 -21.86 8.99
C HIS A 272 -2.13 -22.19 8.30
N MET A 273 -2.09 -22.37 6.96
CA MET A 273 -3.17 -23.01 6.21
C MET A 273 -3.12 -24.53 6.38
#